data_AF-A0A969T5U7-F1
#
_entry.id   AF-A0A969T5U7-F1
#
_cell.length_a   1.000
_cell.length_b   1.000
_cell.length_c   1.000
_cell.angle_alpha   90.00
_cell.angle_beta   90.00
_cell.angle_gamma   90.00
#
_symmetry.space_group_name_H-M   'P 1'
#
loop_
_entity.id
_entity.type
_entity.pdbx_description
1 polymer ?
#
loop_
_entity_poly.entity_id
_entity_poly.type
_entity_poly.pdbx_seq_one_letter_code
_entity_poly.pdbx_strand_id
1 'polypeptide(L)'
;MMGEFIMVLVKHRLFGWILKPYMVEKLNEEFYTITESVLAEETEDKGYSTEQTELIKWSAQCSDKEIARVFYEKKVATRDFFAKLTDEKTIESIKEYIEKRLLKCFDIVRKANIRVFYKAESKNLFDEDEIEIVKGTTKAVFNFIKEEDASKYYLSISDGQNTITLTDTPGEILTNSPCILMADQRLYFFDKEDGIDGKKLLPFFTKSHILIPKSAEKKYFETFVKSSIENFQVDARGFTFEVLKPEPTAILNFENDWKNEFILILKFDYEGKTISPNYKKKAFVDFIDNNGEYHFIKLERNYEFEESKASFLRQFGEIEEVNECAYKIKKQLSEELNLLNWVNTNSSLLSENEYIITQNFHDKKYFTNELSLDFYLEESNDWFDLKGTVTFGEYTIPFIALKNHLLRDIREYVLPSGEVVILPEEWFEKYSGLFKLNKTEGDSLKIKKHH
;
A
#
# COMPACT_ATOMS: atom_id res chain seq x y z
N MET A 1 11.43 -13.31 -48.83
CA MET A 1 12.05 -12.53 -47.75
C MET A 1 11.12 -12.61 -46.57
N MET A 2 11.63 -12.88 -45.37
CA MET A 2 10.78 -12.84 -44.17
C MET A 2 10.48 -11.38 -43.89
N GLY A 3 9.21 -10.99 -43.88
CA GLY A 3 8.81 -9.65 -43.47
C GLY A 3 9.28 -9.37 -42.04
N GLU A 4 9.48 -8.10 -41.71
CA GLU A 4 9.82 -7.63 -40.37
C GLU A 4 8.54 -7.39 -39.57
N PHE A 5 8.50 -7.84 -38.32
CA PHE A 5 7.40 -7.56 -37.40
C PHE A 5 7.62 -6.21 -36.72
N ILE A 6 6.65 -5.31 -36.84
CA ILE A 6 6.68 -4.00 -36.21
C ILE A 6 5.39 -3.73 -35.45
N MET A 7 5.47 -2.80 -34.50
CA MET A 7 4.30 -2.22 -33.86
C MET A 7 4.03 -0.84 -34.43
N VAL A 8 2.76 -0.48 -34.59
CA VAL A 8 2.36 0.81 -35.13
C VAL A 8 1.40 1.49 -34.18
N LEU A 9 1.72 2.72 -33.80
CA LEU A 9 0.90 3.59 -32.98
C LEU A 9 -0.15 4.30 -33.84
N VAL A 10 -1.42 4.08 -33.51
CA VAL A 10 -2.57 4.62 -34.26
C VAL A 10 -3.54 5.29 -33.31
N LYS A 11 -4.09 6.44 -33.70
CA LYS A 11 -5.11 7.15 -32.91
C LYS A 11 -6.48 6.54 -33.15
N HIS A 12 -7.04 5.89 -32.13
CA HIS A 12 -8.43 5.47 -32.11
C HIS A 12 -9.35 6.67 -31.92
N ARG A 13 -10.36 6.79 -32.78
CA ARG A 13 -11.27 7.95 -32.86
C ARG A 13 -11.94 8.39 -31.54
N LEU A 14 -12.18 7.46 -30.61
CA LEU A 14 -12.91 7.73 -29.36
C LEU A 14 -12.06 7.58 -28.10
N PHE A 15 -10.96 6.83 -28.16
CA PHE A 15 -10.31 6.33 -26.93
C PHE A 15 -8.82 6.68 -26.84
N GLY A 16 -8.30 7.47 -27.77
CA GLY A 16 -6.89 7.84 -27.78
C GLY A 16 -6.05 6.79 -28.51
N TRP A 17 -4.83 6.56 -28.05
CA TRP A 17 -3.85 5.77 -28.78
C TRP A 17 -4.06 4.26 -28.61
N ILE A 18 -3.72 3.49 -29.65
CA ILE A 18 -3.64 2.03 -29.63
C ILE A 18 -2.42 1.57 -30.41
N LEU A 19 -1.87 0.42 -30.01
CA LEU A 19 -0.79 -0.24 -30.75
C LEU A 19 -1.37 -1.37 -31.61
N LYS A 20 -0.87 -1.49 -32.84
CA LYS A 20 -1.27 -2.54 -33.79
C LYS A 20 -0.05 -3.24 -34.37
N PRO A 21 -0.04 -4.57 -34.43
CA PRO A 21 1.06 -5.33 -35.04
C PRO A 21 0.91 -5.38 -36.56
N TYR A 22 2.01 -5.21 -37.27
CA TYR A 22 2.09 -5.31 -38.73
C TYR A 22 3.33 -6.08 -39.16
N MET A 23 3.22 -6.75 -40.31
CA MET A 23 4.39 -7.19 -41.06
C MET A 23 4.70 -6.14 -42.12
N VAL A 24 5.98 -5.82 -42.26
CA VAL A 24 6.48 -4.92 -43.29
C VAL A 24 7.58 -5.57 -44.12
N GLU A 25 7.69 -5.14 -45.36
CA GLU A 25 8.81 -5.47 -46.23
C GLU A 25 9.51 -4.19 -46.69
N LYS A 26 10.84 -4.22 -46.68
CA LYS A 26 11.66 -3.13 -47.21
C LYS A 26 11.78 -3.32 -48.73
N LEU A 27 11.06 -2.50 -49.50
CA LEU A 27 11.05 -2.58 -50.97
C LEU A 27 12.30 -1.92 -51.59
N ASN A 28 12.82 -0.88 -50.95
CA ASN A 28 14.05 -0.16 -51.32
C ASN A 28 14.71 0.44 -50.07
N GLU A 29 15.84 1.15 -50.19
CA GLU A 29 16.51 1.76 -49.02
C GLU A 29 15.67 2.86 -48.33
N GLU A 30 14.65 3.38 -48.99
CA GLU A 30 13.93 4.60 -48.58
C GLU A 30 12.68 4.37 -47.72
N PHE A 31 11.95 3.26 -47.89
CA PHE A 31 10.72 3.02 -47.13
C PHE A 31 10.35 1.54 -46.95
N TYR A 32 9.53 1.31 -45.93
CA TYR A 32 8.87 0.04 -45.62
C TYR A 32 7.44 0.05 -46.13
N THR A 33 6.96 -1.07 -46.68
CA THR A 33 5.55 -1.23 -47.05
C THR A 33 4.87 -2.22 -46.14
N ILE A 34 3.71 -1.83 -45.62
CA ILE A 34 2.86 -2.72 -44.82
C ILE A 34 2.27 -3.80 -45.73
N THR A 35 2.71 -5.04 -45.52
CA THR A 35 2.26 -6.20 -46.28
C THR A 35 1.03 -6.83 -45.65
N GLU A 36 0.99 -6.92 -44.33
CA GLU A 36 -0.06 -7.62 -43.58
C GLU A 36 -0.33 -6.94 -42.24
N SER A 37 -1.61 -6.85 -41.85
CA SER A 37 -2.03 -6.60 -40.47
C SER A 37 -2.09 -7.93 -39.73
N VAL A 38 -1.34 -8.07 -38.64
CA VAL A 38 -1.28 -9.37 -37.93
C VAL A 38 -2.50 -9.51 -37.02
N LEU A 39 -3.30 -10.55 -37.24
CA LEU A 39 -4.47 -10.85 -36.42
C LEU A 39 -4.13 -11.92 -35.38
N ALA A 40 -4.74 -11.85 -34.20
CA ALA A 40 -4.51 -12.82 -33.12
C ALA A 40 -4.93 -14.25 -33.48
N GLU A 41 -5.82 -14.41 -34.46
CA GLU A 41 -6.31 -15.70 -34.95
C GLU A 41 -5.27 -16.40 -35.85
N GLU A 42 -4.18 -15.72 -36.23
CA GLU A 42 -3.17 -16.21 -37.19
C GLU A 42 -1.82 -16.56 -36.55
N THR A 43 -1.74 -16.63 -35.21
CA THR A 43 -0.44 -16.73 -34.51
C THR A 43 0.13 -18.13 -34.36
N GLU A 44 -0.69 -19.19 -34.37
CA GLU A 44 -0.25 -20.55 -34.01
C GLU A 44 0.69 -21.20 -35.05
N ASP A 45 0.63 -20.78 -36.32
CA ASP A 45 1.37 -21.42 -37.43
C ASP A 45 2.44 -20.52 -38.10
N LYS A 46 2.63 -19.28 -37.65
CA LYS A 46 3.48 -18.27 -38.32
C LYS A 46 4.88 -18.07 -37.72
N GLY A 47 5.25 -18.84 -36.69
CA GLY A 47 6.62 -18.83 -36.13
C GLY A 47 7.00 -17.56 -35.35
N TYR A 48 6.02 -16.83 -34.80
CA TYR A 48 6.27 -15.67 -33.95
C TYR A 48 6.95 -16.05 -32.64
N SER A 49 7.82 -15.18 -32.14
CA SER A 49 8.38 -15.30 -30.78
C SER A 49 7.29 -15.19 -29.70
N THR A 50 7.63 -15.57 -28.47
CA THR A 50 6.74 -15.45 -27.32
C THR A 50 6.30 -14.00 -27.11
N GLU A 51 7.24 -13.05 -27.20
CA GLU A 51 7.01 -11.62 -27.04
C GLU A 51 6.11 -11.05 -28.13
N GLN A 52 6.34 -11.42 -29.40
CA GLN A 52 5.48 -11.02 -30.51
C GLN A 52 4.05 -11.58 -30.36
N THR A 53 3.93 -12.84 -29.96
CA THR A 53 2.62 -13.48 -29.72
C THR A 53 1.85 -12.79 -28.61
N GLU A 54 2.52 -12.40 -27.52
CA GLU A 54 1.92 -11.62 -26.45
C GLU A 54 1.48 -10.22 -26.91
N LEU A 55 2.30 -9.52 -27.70
CA LEU A 55 1.94 -8.22 -28.27
C LEU A 55 0.71 -8.28 -29.14
N ILE A 56 0.60 -9.31 -29.99
CA ILE A 56 -0.56 -9.52 -30.85
C ILE A 56 -1.81 -9.74 -29.98
N LYS A 57 -1.72 -10.55 -28.91
CA LYS A 57 -2.83 -10.79 -27.98
C LYS A 57 -3.27 -9.52 -27.25
N TRP A 58 -2.33 -8.72 -26.72
CA TRP A 58 -2.67 -7.46 -26.03
C TRP A 58 -3.24 -6.41 -26.98
N SER A 59 -2.70 -6.31 -28.20
CA SER A 59 -3.18 -5.38 -29.21
C SER A 59 -4.58 -5.75 -29.72
N ALA A 60 -4.87 -7.03 -29.90
CA ALA A 60 -6.19 -7.52 -30.30
C ALA A 60 -7.29 -7.19 -29.27
N GLN A 61 -6.93 -7.12 -27.98
CA GLN A 61 -7.84 -6.68 -26.91
C GLN A 61 -8.28 -5.22 -27.04
N CYS A 62 -7.54 -4.40 -27.79
CA CYS A 62 -7.87 -3.01 -28.05
C CYS A 62 -8.70 -2.83 -29.34
N SER A 63 -9.08 -3.93 -30.00
CA SER A 63 -9.94 -3.87 -31.20
C SER A 63 -11.39 -3.52 -30.84
N ASP A 64 -12.06 -2.81 -31.74
CA ASP A 64 -13.48 -2.44 -31.63
C ASP A 64 -14.39 -3.64 -31.30
N LYS A 65 -14.11 -4.80 -31.90
CA LYS A 65 -14.84 -6.06 -31.67
C LYS A 65 -14.70 -6.53 -30.22
N GLU A 66 -13.49 -6.50 -29.68
CA GLU A 66 -13.20 -6.99 -28.34
C GLU A 66 -13.66 -6.02 -27.26
N ILE A 67 -13.48 -4.71 -27.49
CA ILE A 67 -14.02 -3.67 -26.61
C ILE A 67 -15.54 -3.80 -26.48
N ALA A 68 -16.25 -3.95 -27.60
CA ALA A 68 -17.69 -4.16 -27.59
C ALA A 68 -18.08 -5.45 -26.84
N ARG A 69 -17.29 -6.53 -26.96
CA ARG A 69 -17.55 -7.80 -26.26
C ARG A 69 -17.40 -7.67 -24.75
N VAL A 70 -16.40 -6.95 -24.27
CA VAL A 70 -16.09 -6.82 -22.83
C VAL A 70 -17.06 -5.86 -22.14
N PHE A 71 -17.37 -4.73 -22.76
CA PHE A 71 -18.16 -3.66 -22.14
C PHE A 71 -19.66 -3.72 -22.46
N TYR A 72 -20.10 -4.74 -23.18
CA TYR A 72 -21.50 -4.89 -23.55
C TYR A 72 -21.96 -6.34 -23.48
N GLU A 73 -22.86 -6.64 -22.53
CA GLU A 73 -23.28 -8.00 -22.19
C GLU A 73 -24.13 -8.69 -23.28
N LYS A 74 -24.75 -7.92 -24.20
CA LYS A 74 -25.62 -8.47 -25.24
C LYS A 74 -24.84 -8.66 -26.55
N LYS A 75 -25.09 -9.74 -27.28
CA LYS A 75 -24.61 -9.90 -28.67
C LYS A 75 -25.23 -8.81 -29.55
N VAL A 76 -24.53 -7.69 -29.70
CA VAL A 76 -24.91 -6.56 -30.56
C VAL A 76 -23.78 -6.29 -31.55
N ALA A 77 -24.15 -5.85 -32.74
CA ALA A 77 -23.17 -5.47 -33.75
C ALA A 77 -22.29 -4.32 -33.23
N THR A 78 -20.98 -4.41 -33.43
CA THR A 78 -19.98 -3.42 -32.97
C THR A 78 -20.38 -1.99 -33.30
N ARG A 79 -20.91 -1.75 -34.51
CA ARG A 79 -21.37 -0.43 -34.94
C ARG A 79 -22.45 0.16 -34.02
N ASP A 80 -23.40 -0.65 -33.59
CA ASP A 80 -24.53 -0.19 -32.78
C ASP A 80 -24.11 0.07 -31.33
N PHE A 81 -23.11 -0.67 -30.82
CA PHE A 81 -22.47 -0.36 -29.54
C PHE A 81 -21.85 1.04 -29.56
N PHE A 82 -21.00 1.31 -30.56
CA PHE A 82 -20.34 2.61 -30.67
C PHE A 82 -21.30 3.77 -30.97
N ALA A 83 -22.39 3.52 -31.70
CA ALA A 83 -23.42 4.54 -31.94
C ALA A 83 -24.19 4.93 -30.67
N LYS A 84 -24.29 4.02 -29.69
CA LYS A 84 -24.99 4.24 -28.41
C LYS A 84 -24.06 4.67 -27.28
N LEU A 85 -22.74 4.58 -27.48
CA LEU A 85 -21.75 4.92 -26.48
C LEU A 85 -21.66 6.45 -26.30
N THR A 86 -22.47 6.93 -25.36
CA THR A 86 -22.57 8.37 -25.00
C THR A 86 -22.28 8.62 -23.52
N ASP A 87 -22.24 7.57 -22.69
CA ASP A 87 -21.97 7.66 -21.27
C ASP A 87 -20.47 7.89 -21.00
N GLU A 88 -20.14 9.03 -20.39
CA GLU A 88 -18.76 9.43 -20.10
C GLU A 88 -18.03 8.45 -19.18
N LYS A 89 -18.73 7.88 -18.19
CA LYS A 89 -18.12 6.91 -17.24
C LYS A 89 -17.68 5.63 -17.94
N THR A 90 -18.51 5.13 -18.84
CA THR A 90 -18.19 3.96 -19.67
C THR A 90 -17.03 4.26 -20.60
N ILE A 91 -17.02 5.44 -21.24
CA ILE A 91 -15.90 5.86 -22.09
C ILE A 91 -14.59 5.93 -21.29
N GLU A 92 -14.60 6.51 -20.09
CA GLU A 92 -13.40 6.58 -19.24
C GLU A 92 -12.94 5.18 -18.80
N SER A 93 -13.89 4.29 -18.46
CA SER A 93 -13.58 2.89 -18.11
C SER A 93 -12.94 2.12 -19.29
N ILE A 94 -13.37 2.39 -20.52
CA ILE A 94 -12.77 1.82 -21.73
C ILE A 94 -11.37 2.39 -21.97
N LYS A 95 -11.17 3.70 -21.77
CA LYS A 95 -9.84 4.32 -21.87
C LYS A 95 -8.87 3.70 -20.86
N GLU A 96 -9.27 3.58 -19.59
CA GLU A 96 -8.46 2.90 -18.57
C GLU A 96 -8.16 1.44 -18.93
N TYR A 97 -9.12 0.74 -19.53
CA TYR A 97 -8.92 -0.61 -20.03
C TYR A 97 -7.84 -0.65 -21.12
N ILE A 98 -7.88 0.27 -22.10
CA ILE A 98 -6.90 0.37 -23.19
C ILE A 98 -5.52 0.78 -22.66
N GLU A 99 -5.45 1.79 -21.79
CA GLU A 99 -4.18 2.23 -21.18
C GLU A 99 -3.47 1.08 -20.46
N LYS A 100 -4.21 0.23 -19.72
CA LYS A 100 -3.66 -0.97 -19.08
C LYS A 100 -3.07 -1.98 -20.07
N ARG A 101 -3.57 -2.05 -21.30
CA ARG A 101 -3.02 -2.92 -22.36
C ARG A 101 -1.85 -2.26 -23.06
N LEU A 102 -1.92 -0.96 -23.34
CA LEU A 102 -0.82 -0.18 -23.88
C LEU A 102 0.43 -0.30 -23.01
N LEU A 103 0.29 -0.16 -21.68
CA LEU A 103 1.39 -0.33 -20.73
C LEU A 103 2.08 -1.70 -20.91
N LYS A 104 1.29 -2.78 -20.96
CA LYS A 104 1.81 -4.13 -21.19
C LYS A 104 2.49 -4.28 -22.55
N CYS A 105 1.93 -3.68 -23.60
CA CYS A 105 2.54 -3.69 -24.91
C CYS A 105 3.90 -2.99 -24.88
N PHE A 106 3.98 -1.78 -24.32
CA PHE A 106 5.24 -1.04 -24.27
C PHE A 106 6.28 -1.70 -23.37
N ASP A 107 5.89 -2.39 -22.30
CA ASP A 107 6.82 -3.21 -21.50
C ASP A 107 7.48 -4.31 -22.35
N ILE A 108 6.70 -5.01 -23.17
CA ILE A 108 7.22 -6.06 -24.06
C ILE A 108 8.08 -5.45 -25.17
N VAL A 109 7.60 -4.38 -25.80
CA VAL A 109 8.34 -3.66 -26.86
C VAL A 109 9.72 -3.21 -26.36
N ARG A 110 9.82 -2.65 -25.15
CA ARG A 110 11.10 -2.24 -24.55
C ARG A 110 12.03 -3.42 -24.30
N LYS A 111 11.50 -4.52 -23.75
CA LYS A 111 12.30 -5.73 -23.42
C LYS A 111 12.81 -6.46 -24.66
N ALA A 112 11.94 -6.59 -25.68
CA ALA A 112 12.22 -7.30 -26.92
C ALA A 112 12.89 -6.42 -27.99
N ASN A 113 13.05 -5.12 -27.73
CA ASN A 113 13.57 -4.13 -28.67
C ASN A 113 12.84 -4.15 -30.03
N ILE A 114 11.50 -4.22 -29.97
CA ILE A 114 10.65 -4.22 -31.16
C ILE A 114 10.45 -2.78 -31.62
N ARG A 115 10.60 -2.53 -32.93
CA ARG A 115 10.45 -1.19 -33.51
C ARG A 115 8.99 -0.74 -33.48
N VAL A 116 8.79 0.55 -33.19
CA VAL A 116 7.48 1.18 -33.15
C VAL A 116 7.47 2.33 -34.14
N PHE A 117 6.43 2.41 -34.96
CA PHE A 117 6.24 3.50 -35.92
C PHE A 117 4.99 4.30 -35.61
N TYR A 118 5.04 5.60 -35.86
CA TYR A 118 3.87 6.45 -35.95
C TYR A 118 3.21 6.27 -37.33
N LYS A 119 1.90 6.03 -37.41
CA LYS A 119 1.24 5.89 -38.71
C LYS A 119 0.25 7.00 -39.00
N ALA A 120 0.67 7.92 -39.86
CA ALA A 120 -0.17 8.90 -40.52
C ALA A 120 -0.68 8.36 -41.86
N GLU A 121 -1.78 7.59 -41.83
CA GLU A 121 -2.67 7.24 -42.96
C GLU A 121 -2.10 6.45 -44.17
N SER A 122 -0.79 6.48 -44.43
CA SER A 122 -0.11 5.82 -45.56
C SER A 122 0.09 4.31 -45.34
N LYS A 123 0.24 3.56 -46.44
CA LYS A 123 0.71 2.16 -46.42
C LYS A 123 2.24 2.04 -46.33
N ASN A 124 2.94 3.13 -46.66
CA ASN A 124 4.39 3.21 -46.60
C ASN A 124 4.79 3.87 -45.29
N LEU A 125 5.82 3.34 -44.65
CA LEU A 125 6.45 3.85 -43.44
C LEU A 125 7.89 4.23 -43.76
N PHE A 126 8.31 5.41 -43.31
CA PHE A 126 9.66 5.90 -43.48
C PHE A 126 10.44 5.74 -42.18
N ASP A 127 11.78 5.77 -42.24
CA ASP A 127 12.59 5.74 -41.01
C ASP A 127 12.30 6.97 -40.10
N GLU A 128 11.87 8.09 -40.68
CA GLU A 128 11.38 9.29 -39.96
C GLU A 128 10.02 9.09 -39.26
N ASP A 129 9.31 7.99 -39.55
CA ASP A 129 8.10 7.61 -38.81
C ASP A 129 8.43 6.72 -37.60
N GLU A 130 9.69 6.29 -37.44
CA GLU A 130 10.10 5.44 -36.32
C GLU A 130 10.14 6.25 -35.03
N ILE A 131 9.46 5.72 -34.02
CA ILE A 131 9.43 6.30 -32.69
C ILE A 131 10.60 5.73 -31.89
N GLU A 132 11.51 6.59 -31.48
CA GLU A 132 12.64 6.21 -30.64
C GLU A 132 12.17 5.88 -29.22
N ILE A 133 12.51 4.68 -28.74
CA ILE A 133 12.13 4.20 -27.41
C ILE A 133 13.27 4.47 -26.43
N VAL A 134 13.05 5.42 -25.52
CA VAL A 134 14.05 5.78 -24.52
C VAL A 134 14.22 4.63 -23.51
N LYS A 135 15.45 4.12 -23.39
CA LYS A 135 15.75 2.97 -22.52
C LYS A 135 15.72 3.34 -21.03
N GLY A 136 16.09 4.57 -20.69
CA GLY A 136 16.10 5.09 -19.31
C GLY A 136 14.71 5.31 -18.72
N THR A 137 14.68 5.63 -17.43
CA THR A 137 13.46 6.08 -16.75
C THR A 137 13.40 7.60 -16.76
N THR A 138 12.21 8.13 -17.01
CA THR A 138 11.99 9.57 -17.11
C THR A 138 11.55 10.10 -15.75
N LYS A 139 12.25 11.13 -15.27
CA LYS A 139 11.95 11.77 -13.99
C LYS A 139 11.39 13.16 -14.21
N ALA A 140 10.49 13.56 -13.32
CA ALA A 140 9.96 14.92 -13.26
C ALA A 140 10.25 15.54 -11.89
N VAL A 141 10.78 16.76 -11.91
CA VAL A 141 10.98 17.60 -10.72
C VAL A 141 9.97 18.74 -10.75
N PHE A 142 9.25 18.91 -9.65
CA PHE A 142 8.29 19.98 -9.44
C PHE A 142 9.01 21.18 -8.85
N ASN A 143 9.14 22.25 -9.63
CA ASN A 143 9.88 23.44 -9.20
C ASN A 143 8.88 24.51 -8.78
N PHE A 144 8.99 24.96 -7.53
CA PHE A 144 8.19 26.05 -6.98
C PHE A 144 9.08 27.21 -6.58
N ILE A 145 8.77 28.39 -7.09
CA ILE A 145 9.46 29.64 -6.76
C ILE A 145 8.46 30.60 -6.14
N LYS A 146 8.68 30.98 -4.89
CA LYS A 146 7.92 32.03 -4.21
C LYS A 146 8.65 33.36 -4.34
N GLU A 147 8.00 34.34 -4.95
CA GLU A 147 8.49 35.73 -5.06
C GLU A 147 7.51 36.68 -4.35
N GLU A 148 7.83 37.98 -4.30
CA GLU A 148 7.00 38.98 -3.61
C GLU A 148 5.63 39.16 -4.30
N ASP A 149 5.64 39.33 -5.63
CA ASP A 149 4.44 39.66 -6.43
C ASP A 149 3.60 38.44 -6.83
N ALA A 150 4.27 37.38 -7.27
CA ALA A 150 3.62 36.16 -7.73
C ALA A 150 4.55 34.95 -7.57
N SER A 151 3.96 33.80 -7.25
CA SER A 151 4.70 32.54 -7.24
C SER A 151 4.68 31.89 -8.64
N LYS A 152 5.72 31.11 -8.95
CA LYS A 152 5.88 30.38 -10.22
C LYS A 152 5.98 28.89 -9.95
N TYR A 153 5.35 28.10 -10.82
CA TYR A 153 5.44 26.65 -10.83
C TYR A 153 5.79 26.14 -12.23
N TYR A 154 6.78 25.27 -12.34
CA TYR A 154 7.11 24.59 -13.59
C TYR A 154 7.68 23.19 -13.36
N LEU A 155 7.64 22.36 -14.39
CA LEU A 155 8.19 21.00 -14.37
C LEU A 155 9.51 20.94 -15.12
N SER A 156 10.52 20.32 -14.50
CA SER A 156 11.76 19.93 -15.16
C SER A 156 11.70 18.43 -15.41
N ILE A 157 11.81 18.01 -16.67
CA ILE A 157 11.72 16.60 -17.06
C ILE A 157 13.06 16.17 -17.65
N SER A 158 13.55 14.99 -17.29
CA SER A 158 14.80 14.44 -17.84
C SER A 158 14.75 12.93 -17.97
N ASP A 159 15.43 12.39 -18.98
CA ASP A 159 15.66 10.95 -19.16
C ASP A 159 16.95 10.45 -18.46
N GLY A 160 17.56 11.30 -17.64
CA GLY A 160 18.83 11.06 -16.94
C GLY A 160 20.07 11.57 -17.69
N GLN A 161 19.99 11.78 -19.00
CA GLN A 161 21.09 12.33 -19.81
C GLN A 161 20.76 13.72 -20.34
N ASN A 162 19.51 13.93 -20.75
CA ASN A 162 19.04 15.13 -21.41
C ASN A 162 17.81 15.71 -20.69
N THR A 163 17.69 17.04 -20.74
CA THR A 163 16.47 17.75 -20.33
C THR A 163 15.45 17.74 -21.45
N ILE A 164 14.20 17.41 -21.13
CA ILE A 164 13.09 17.32 -22.08
C ILE A 164 12.25 18.60 -21.95
N THR A 165 12.18 19.36 -23.03
CA THR A 165 11.35 20.57 -23.10
C THR A 165 10.00 20.21 -23.71
N LEU A 166 8.91 20.45 -22.98
CA LEU A 166 7.54 20.20 -23.48
C LEU A 166 6.93 21.39 -24.20
N THR A 167 7.31 22.61 -23.80
CA THR A 167 6.71 23.83 -24.32
C THR A 167 7.04 23.99 -25.80
N ASP A 168 6.01 24.20 -26.61
CA ASP A 168 6.10 24.32 -28.07
C ASP A 168 6.67 23.08 -28.78
N THR A 169 6.83 21.96 -28.05
CA THR A 169 7.24 20.66 -28.61
C THR A 169 6.00 19.84 -28.94
N PRO A 170 5.86 19.32 -30.18
CA PRO A 170 4.81 18.37 -30.51
C PRO A 170 4.90 17.15 -29.60
N GLY A 171 3.85 16.89 -28.84
CA GLY A 171 3.79 15.72 -27.97
C GLY A 171 2.40 15.41 -27.48
N GLU A 172 2.22 14.15 -27.09
CA GLU A 172 0.95 13.62 -26.59
C GLU A 172 1.20 12.67 -25.43
N ILE A 173 0.23 12.63 -24.52
CA ILE A 173 0.18 11.64 -23.43
C ILE A 173 -0.48 10.38 -23.97
N LEU A 174 0.25 9.26 -23.97
CA LEU A 174 -0.27 7.97 -24.44
C LEU A 174 -1.01 7.21 -23.33
N THR A 175 -0.53 7.30 -22.10
CA THR A 175 -1.15 6.71 -20.91
C THR A 175 -1.05 7.69 -19.75
N ASN A 176 -2.06 7.71 -18.87
CA ASN A 176 -2.08 8.67 -17.77
C ASN A 176 -1.33 8.16 -16.52
N SER A 177 -1.43 6.87 -16.16
CA SER A 177 -0.82 6.33 -14.93
C SER A 177 -0.51 4.82 -15.00
N PRO A 178 0.76 4.38 -15.07
CA PRO A 178 1.97 5.21 -15.25
C PRO A 178 1.93 6.04 -16.53
N CYS A 179 2.60 7.20 -16.50
CA CYS A 179 2.61 8.11 -17.62
C CYS A 179 3.57 7.63 -18.72
N ILE A 180 3.08 7.57 -19.96
CA ILE A 180 3.91 7.43 -21.16
C ILE A 180 3.72 8.68 -22.00
N LEU A 181 4.81 9.40 -22.21
CA LEU A 181 4.85 10.65 -22.97
C LEU A 181 5.53 10.40 -24.31
N MET A 182 4.85 10.80 -25.39
CA MET A 182 5.48 10.93 -26.70
C MET A 182 5.83 12.41 -26.92
N ALA A 183 7.09 12.74 -27.16
CA ALA A 183 7.52 14.10 -27.49
C ALA A 183 8.70 14.04 -28.45
N ASP A 184 8.64 14.82 -29.54
CA ASP A 184 9.70 14.86 -30.57
C ASP A 184 10.10 13.46 -31.07
N GLN A 185 9.11 12.65 -31.45
CA GLN A 185 9.25 11.25 -31.89
C GLN A 185 9.95 10.30 -30.90
N ARG A 186 10.08 10.69 -29.64
CA ARG A 186 10.62 9.87 -28.56
C ARG A 186 9.56 9.46 -27.56
N LEU A 187 9.65 8.23 -27.07
CA LEU A 187 8.81 7.73 -25.98
C LEU A 187 9.55 7.72 -24.66
N TYR A 188 8.99 8.49 -23.72
CA TYR A 188 9.44 8.65 -22.36
C TYR A 188 8.51 7.91 -21.40
N PHE A 189 9.10 7.15 -20.49
CA PHE A 189 8.41 6.28 -19.54
C PHE A 189 8.66 6.78 -18.13
N PHE A 190 7.60 7.20 -17.45
CA PHE A 190 7.66 7.56 -16.03
C PHE A 190 7.39 6.33 -15.18
N ASP A 191 8.18 6.14 -14.12
CA ASP A 191 8.01 4.99 -13.25
C ASP A 191 6.73 5.14 -12.43
N LYS A 192 6.10 4.00 -12.11
CA LYS A 192 4.92 3.98 -11.25
C LYS A 192 5.23 4.58 -9.87
N GLU A 193 6.47 4.45 -9.41
CA GLU A 193 6.93 4.96 -8.12
C GLU A 193 7.02 6.49 -8.09
N ASP A 194 7.26 7.13 -9.24
CA ASP A 194 7.26 8.59 -9.36
C ASP A 194 5.85 9.17 -9.22
N GLY A 195 4.80 8.35 -9.39
CA GLY A 195 3.40 8.71 -9.15
C GLY A 195 2.85 9.83 -10.04
N ILE A 196 3.60 10.27 -11.05
CA ILE A 196 3.20 11.35 -11.94
C ILE A 196 2.14 10.89 -12.93
N ASP A 197 1.05 11.63 -12.98
CA ASP A 197 -0.01 11.45 -13.95
C ASP A 197 0.19 12.37 -15.17
N GLY A 198 -0.07 11.85 -16.36
CA GLY A 198 0.10 12.61 -17.60
C GLY A 198 -0.72 13.91 -17.64
N LYS A 199 -1.86 13.96 -16.93
CA LYS A 199 -2.68 15.19 -16.77
C LYS A 199 -1.89 16.36 -16.15
N LYS A 200 -0.91 16.11 -15.28
CA LYS A 200 -0.04 17.18 -14.70
C LYS A 200 0.94 17.77 -15.72
N LEU A 201 1.26 17.04 -16.80
CA LEU A 201 2.14 17.50 -17.87
C LEU A 201 1.42 18.38 -18.90
N LEU A 202 0.10 18.18 -19.08
CA LEU A 202 -0.70 18.84 -20.13
C LEU A 202 -0.54 20.38 -20.21
N PRO A 203 -0.51 21.14 -19.09
CA PRO A 203 -0.36 22.60 -19.18
C PRO A 203 0.96 23.04 -19.83
N PHE A 204 2.00 22.21 -19.70
CA PHE A 204 3.38 22.58 -20.04
C PHE A 204 3.72 22.45 -21.52
N PHE A 205 2.84 21.83 -22.32
CA PHE A 205 2.92 21.88 -23.78
C PHE A 205 2.67 23.28 -24.35
N THR A 206 1.90 24.11 -23.62
CA THR A 206 1.52 25.46 -24.07
C THR A 206 2.18 26.59 -23.29
N LYS A 207 2.70 26.31 -22.08
CA LYS A 207 3.27 27.31 -21.19
C LYS A 207 4.53 26.75 -20.53
N SER A 208 5.59 27.55 -20.46
CA SER A 208 6.81 27.16 -19.75
C SER A 208 6.65 27.12 -18.23
N HIS A 209 5.68 27.87 -17.69
CA HIS A 209 5.38 27.92 -16.27
C HIS A 209 3.93 28.36 -16.01
N ILE A 210 3.45 28.08 -14.81
CA ILE A 210 2.18 28.55 -14.26
C ILE A 210 2.47 29.67 -13.28
N LEU A 211 1.78 30.81 -13.44
CA LEU A 211 1.83 31.92 -12.49
C LEU A 211 0.70 31.78 -11.46
N ILE A 212 1.06 31.92 -10.18
CA ILE A 212 0.16 31.87 -9.04
C ILE A 212 0.09 33.28 -8.45
N PRO A 213 -1.05 33.98 -8.61
CA PRO A 213 -1.25 35.31 -8.03
C PRO A 213 -1.16 35.29 -6.50
N LYS A 214 -0.69 36.38 -5.90
CA LYS A 214 -0.53 36.50 -4.44
C LYS A 214 -1.81 36.16 -3.64
N SER A 215 -2.98 36.51 -4.19
CA SER A 215 -4.29 36.24 -3.58
C SER A 215 -4.62 34.75 -3.43
N ALA A 216 -4.09 33.89 -4.31
CA ALA A 216 -4.31 32.44 -4.30
C ALA A 216 -3.12 31.67 -3.71
N GLU A 217 -2.00 32.35 -3.43
CA GLU A 217 -0.73 31.76 -3.05
C GLU A 217 -0.84 30.86 -1.82
N LYS A 218 -1.34 31.38 -0.69
CA LYS A 218 -1.47 30.60 0.55
C LYS A 218 -2.25 29.29 0.33
N LYS A 219 -3.41 29.37 -0.31
CA LYS A 219 -4.24 28.20 -0.61
C LYS A 219 -3.53 27.22 -1.55
N TYR A 220 -2.80 27.71 -2.53
CA TYR A 220 -2.03 26.87 -3.45
C TYR A 220 -0.89 26.14 -2.73
N PHE A 221 -0.19 26.81 -1.82
CA PHE A 221 0.87 26.21 -1.01
C PHE A 221 0.35 25.17 -0.03
N GLU A 222 -0.75 25.48 0.68
CA GLU A 222 -1.39 24.57 1.63
C GLU A 222 -1.97 23.31 0.97
N THR A 223 -2.32 23.37 -0.32
CA THR A 223 -2.94 22.27 -1.05
C THR A 223 -1.99 21.60 -2.04
N PHE A 224 -1.72 22.23 -3.18
CA PHE A 224 -0.96 21.65 -4.28
C PHE A 224 0.52 21.46 -3.92
N VAL A 225 1.19 22.50 -3.39
CA VAL A 225 2.63 22.39 -3.04
C VAL A 225 2.84 21.36 -1.93
N LYS A 226 2.00 21.40 -0.89
CA LYS A 226 1.98 20.38 0.18
C LYS A 226 1.88 18.96 -0.38
N SER A 227 0.90 18.72 -1.26
CA SER A 227 0.70 17.43 -1.94
C SER A 227 1.89 17.07 -2.83
N SER A 228 2.51 18.04 -3.49
CA SER A 228 3.69 17.81 -4.33
C SER A 228 4.92 17.41 -3.52
N ILE A 229 5.19 18.05 -2.38
CA ILE A 229 6.29 17.68 -1.47
C ILE A 229 6.09 16.26 -0.90
N GLU A 230 4.82 15.90 -0.64
CA GLU A 230 4.45 14.58 -0.11
C GLU A 230 4.74 13.47 -1.12
N ASN A 231 4.42 13.69 -2.40
CA ASN A 231 4.35 12.63 -3.40
C ASN A 231 5.43 12.66 -4.48
N PHE A 232 6.12 13.79 -4.70
CA PHE A 232 7.04 13.98 -5.82
C PHE A 232 8.40 14.54 -5.38
N GLN A 233 9.35 14.50 -6.30
CA GLN A 233 10.59 15.25 -6.17
C GLN A 233 10.32 16.74 -6.39
N VAL A 234 10.70 17.57 -5.43
CA VAL A 234 10.43 19.02 -5.42
C VAL A 234 11.74 19.81 -5.32
N ASP A 235 11.88 20.85 -6.16
CA ASP A 235 12.83 21.96 -5.97
C ASP A 235 12.05 23.18 -5.45
N ALA A 236 12.53 23.78 -4.37
CA ALA A 236 11.85 24.87 -3.68
C ALA A 236 12.76 26.09 -3.57
N ARG A 237 12.25 27.26 -3.98
CA ARG A 237 12.93 28.54 -3.84
C ARG A 237 11.99 29.59 -3.25
N GLY A 238 12.50 30.41 -2.34
CA GLY A 238 11.69 31.44 -1.65
C GLY A 238 10.82 30.92 -0.52
N PHE A 239 10.94 29.64 -0.18
CA PHE A 239 10.40 28.99 1.02
C PHE A 239 11.29 27.79 1.36
N THR A 240 11.14 27.25 2.56
CA THR A 240 11.96 26.11 3.02
C THR A 240 11.09 24.90 3.28
N PHE A 241 11.69 23.72 3.15
CA PHE A 241 11.14 22.51 3.72
C PHE A 241 12.26 21.65 4.28
N GLU A 242 11.95 20.91 5.33
CA GLU A 242 12.86 19.92 5.91
C GLU A 242 12.25 18.53 5.82
N VAL A 243 13.13 17.54 5.74
CA VAL A 243 12.74 16.12 5.70
C VAL A 243 13.23 15.47 6.99
N LEU A 244 12.28 15.04 7.81
CA LEU A 244 12.50 14.34 9.06
C LEU A 244 12.29 12.84 8.84
N LYS A 245 13.19 12.04 9.43
CA LYS A 245 13.13 10.57 9.45
C LYS A 245 13.09 10.08 10.90
N PRO A 246 12.02 10.38 11.64
CA PRO A 246 11.93 9.95 13.04
C PRO A 246 11.80 8.42 13.12
N GLU A 247 12.33 7.83 14.18
CA GLU A 247 11.98 6.46 14.55
C GLU A 247 10.60 6.47 15.21
N PRO A 248 9.62 5.71 14.69
CA PRO A 248 8.28 5.71 15.25
C PRO A 248 8.19 4.85 16.51
N THR A 249 7.17 5.12 17.33
CA THR A 249 6.83 4.25 18.46
C THR A 249 5.84 3.17 18.02
N ALA A 250 6.12 1.91 18.33
CA ALA A 250 5.20 0.81 18.03
C ALA A 250 4.10 0.71 19.09
N ILE A 251 2.84 0.74 18.66
CA ILE A 251 1.66 0.67 19.52
C ILE A 251 0.84 -0.57 19.18
N LEU A 252 0.58 -1.41 20.18
CA LEU A 252 -0.39 -2.49 20.09
C LEU A 252 -1.68 -2.06 20.79
N ASN A 253 -2.66 -1.66 19.99
CA ASN A 253 -3.95 -1.25 20.51
C ASN A 253 -4.87 -2.46 20.68
N PHE A 254 -5.21 -2.77 21.92
CA PHE A 254 -6.10 -3.85 22.32
C PHE A 254 -7.56 -3.35 22.37
N GLU A 255 -8.43 -3.90 21.53
CA GLU A 255 -9.83 -3.49 21.45
C GLU A 255 -10.74 -4.64 21.00
N ASN A 256 -12.03 -4.36 20.87
CA ASN A 256 -13.00 -5.27 20.27
C ASN A 256 -13.17 -4.98 18.78
N ASP A 257 -13.23 -6.03 17.96
CA ASP A 257 -13.67 -5.89 16.59
C ASP A 257 -15.20 -5.72 16.48
N TRP A 258 -15.72 -5.63 15.26
CA TRP A 258 -17.16 -5.49 15.00
C TRP A 258 -18.01 -6.71 15.41
N LYS A 259 -17.38 -7.86 15.68
CA LYS A 259 -18.04 -9.06 16.24
C LYS A 259 -17.94 -9.10 17.76
N ASN A 260 -17.38 -8.07 18.39
CA ASN A 260 -17.09 -8.03 19.81
C ASN A 260 -16.07 -9.11 20.26
N GLU A 261 -15.17 -9.52 19.35
CA GLU A 261 -14.04 -10.39 19.65
C GLU A 261 -12.79 -9.53 19.91
N PHE A 262 -11.93 -9.95 20.84
CA PHE A 262 -10.67 -9.28 21.11
C PHE A 262 -9.74 -9.28 19.89
N ILE A 263 -9.12 -8.13 19.62
CA ILE A 263 -8.17 -7.91 18.54
C ILE A 263 -7.03 -7.00 18.99
N LEU A 264 -5.83 -7.25 18.45
CA LEU A 264 -4.67 -6.35 18.58
C LEU A 264 -4.45 -5.64 17.25
N ILE A 265 -4.43 -4.31 17.28
CA ILE A 265 -4.15 -3.49 16.10
C ILE A 265 -2.78 -2.83 16.28
N LEU A 266 -1.83 -3.23 15.44
CA LEU A 266 -0.52 -2.60 15.33
C LEU A 266 -0.65 -1.24 14.66
N LYS A 267 -0.11 -0.24 15.34
CA LYS A 267 -0.01 1.14 14.87
C LYS A 267 1.40 1.66 15.13
N PHE A 268 1.77 2.71 14.42
CA PHE A 268 3.03 3.41 14.56
C PHE A 268 2.76 4.89 14.80
N ASP A 269 3.33 5.43 15.86
CA ASP A 269 3.25 6.86 16.16
C ASP A 269 4.49 7.58 15.66
N TYR A 270 4.26 8.54 14.76
CA TYR A 270 5.26 9.45 14.22
C TYR A 270 5.04 10.84 14.81
N GLU A 271 5.64 11.12 15.97
CA GLU A 271 5.54 12.42 16.66
C GLU A 271 4.09 12.90 16.86
N GLY A 272 3.23 12.00 17.34
CA GLY A 272 1.80 12.25 17.57
C GLY A 272 0.90 11.95 16.37
N LYS A 273 1.47 11.57 15.21
CA LYS A 273 0.70 11.04 14.07
C LYS A 273 0.69 9.53 14.10
N THR A 274 -0.39 8.97 14.65
CA THR A 274 -0.58 7.52 14.68
C THR A 274 -1.14 7.00 13.36
N ILE A 275 -0.45 6.02 12.76
CA ILE A 275 -0.86 5.36 11.52
C ILE A 275 -0.86 3.83 11.64
N SER A 276 -1.60 3.17 10.76
CA SER A 276 -1.51 1.71 10.60
C SER A 276 -0.54 1.34 9.48
N PRO A 277 0.15 0.18 9.56
CA PRO A 277 1.05 -0.29 8.52
C PRO A 277 0.45 -0.26 7.10
N ASN A 278 -0.83 -0.60 6.97
CA ASN A 278 -1.59 -0.61 5.72
C ASN A 278 -1.92 0.78 5.13
N TYR A 279 -1.55 1.85 5.82
CA TYR A 279 -1.75 3.20 5.32
C TYR A 279 -0.91 3.41 4.06
N LYS A 280 -1.49 3.95 2.99
CA LYS A 280 -0.81 3.99 1.68
C LYS A 280 0.21 5.12 1.53
N LYS A 281 0.12 6.17 2.35
CA LYS A 281 1.02 7.33 2.20
C LYS A 281 2.41 6.99 2.73
N LYS A 282 3.44 7.42 1.99
CA LYS A 282 4.85 7.22 2.33
C LYS A 282 5.41 8.27 3.29
N ALA A 283 4.82 9.44 3.29
CA ALA A 283 5.23 10.56 4.12
C ALA A 283 4.02 11.40 4.51
N PHE A 284 4.20 12.24 5.52
CA PHE A 284 3.26 13.28 5.93
C PHE A 284 3.95 14.61 5.75
N VAL A 285 3.22 15.59 5.23
CA VAL A 285 3.74 16.96 5.13
C VAL A 285 2.87 17.85 5.99
N ASP A 286 3.48 18.71 6.79
CA ASP A 286 2.81 19.84 7.44
C ASP A 286 3.19 21.14 6.76
N PHE A 287 2.28 22.11 6.81
CA PHE A 287 2.48 23.44 6.27
C PHE A 287 2.37 24.46 7.40
N ILE A 288 3.42 25.25 7.57
CA ILE A 288 3.53 26.29 8.60
C ILE A 288 3.65 27.64 7.87
N ASP A 289 2.80 28.58 8.25
CA ASP A 289 2.76 29.93 7.70
C ASP A 289 3.03 30.94 8.82
N ASN A 290 4.26 31.47 8.85
CA ASN A 290 4.69 32.51 9.78
C ASN A 290 4.64 33.87 9.08
N ASN A 291 3.45 34.46 8.98
CA ASN A 291 3.24 35.78 8.37
C ASN A 291 3.78 35.90 6.93
N GLY A 292 3.60 34.85 6.10
CA GLY A 292 4.07 34.82 4.72
C GLY A 292 5.45 34.20 4.53
N GLU A 293 6.13 33.82 5.60
CA GLU A 293 7.25 32.88 5.56
C GLU A 293 6.71 31.45 5.64
N TYR A 294 6.77 30.75 4.51
CA TYR A 294 6.26 29.39 4.38
C TYR A 294 7.34 28.38 4.70
N HIS A 295 6.99 27.41 5.54
CA HIS A 295 7.84 26.29 5.89
C HIS A 295 7.04 24.99 5.83
N PHE A 296 7.65 23.92 5.32
CA PHE A 296 7.05 22.59 5.31
C PHE A 296 7.92 21.59 6.06
N ILE A 297 7.27 20.69 6.80
CA ILE A 297 7.94 19.60 7.50
C ILE A 297 7.44 18.29 6.87
N LYS A 298 8.33 17.55 6.21
CA LYS A 298 8.05 16.24 5.62
C LYS A 298 8.56 15.15 6.54
N LEU A 299 7.65 14.38 7.14
CA LEU A 299 7.94 13.20 7.94
C LEU A 299 7.88 11.96 7.06
N GLU A 300 9.02 11.30 6.83
CA GLU A 300 9.08 10.04 6.08
C GLU A 300 8.88 8.83 6.99
N ARG A 301 8.11 7.86 6.50
CA ARG A 301 7.90 6.60 7.23
C ARG A 301 9.15 5.75 7.22
N ASN A 302 9.43 5.12 8.36
CA ASN A 302 10.49 4.14 8.50
C ASN A 302 9.93 2.73 8.27
N TYR A 303 9.75 2.36 7.01
CA TYR A 303 9.21 1.05 6.63
C TYR A 303 10.04 -0.14 7.13
N GLU A 304 11.36 0.02 7.27
CA GLU A 304 12.23 -1.03 7.80
C GLU A 304 11.92 -1.31 9.27
N PHE A 305 11.75 -0.27 10.08
CA PHE A 305 11.32 -0.40 11.47
C PHE A 305 9.92 -1.01 11.55
N GLU A 306 8.95 -0.50 10.76
CA GLU A 306 7.58 -1.00 10.76
C GLU A 306 7.52 -2.51 10.48
N GLU A 307 8.25 -2.95 9.44
CA GLU A 307 8.31 -4.36 9.05
C GLU A 307 9.04 -5.21 10.09
N SER A 308 10.07 -4.68 10.75
CA SER A 308 10.77 -5.40 11.83
C SER A 308 9.82 -5.72 13.00
N LYS A 309 8.96 -4.78 13.38
CA LYS A 309 7.96 -4.96 14.44
C LYS A 309 6.86 -5.93 13.96
N ALA A 310 6.28 -5.73 12.77
CA ALA A 310 5.30 -6.66 12.24
C ALA A 310 5.84 -8.10 12.14
N SER A 311 7.08 -8.27 11.68
CA SER A 311 7.75 -9.57 11.59
C SER A 311 8.00 -10.21 12.96
N PHE A 312 8.30 -9.42 13.99
CA PHE A 312 8.40 -9.92 15.36
C PHE A 312 7.07 -10.54 15.83
N LEU A 313 5.93 -9.88 15.60
CA LEU A 313 4.62 -10.43 15.96
C LEU A 313 4.27 -11.72 15.18
N ARG A 314 4.72 -11.83 13.93
CA ARG A 314 4.52 -13.05 13.12
C ARG A 314 5.30 -14.27 13.62
N GLN A 315 6.30 -14.08 14.48
CA GLN A 315 7.07 -15.19 15.06
C GLN A 315 6.29 -15.96 16.13
N PHE A 316 5.25 -15.33 16.71
CA PHE A 316 4.41 -15.97 17.72
C PHE A 316 3.45 -16.98 17.08
N GLY A 317 3.50 -18.21 17.57
CA GLY A 317 2.72 -19.32 17.03
C GLY A 317 1.24 -19.28 17.43
N GLU A 318 0.87 -18.49 18.42
CA GLU A 318 -0.45 -18.43 19.04
C GLU A 318 -1.39 -17.43 18.36
N ILE A 319 -0.83 -16.37 17.77
CA ILE A 319 -1.58 -15.33 17.05
C ILE A 319 -1.53 -15.53 15.54
N GLU A 320 -2.54 -15.03 14.85
CA GLU A 320 -2.63 -14.96 13.40
C GLU A 320 -2.88 -13.52 12.92
N GLU A 321 -2.20 -13.15 11.83
CA GLU A 321 -2.41 -11.89 11.13
C GLU A 321 -3.70 -11.99 10.31
N VAL A 322 -4.71 -11.19 10.68
CA VAL A 322 -6.00 -11.11 9.97
C VAL A 322 -5.86 -10.22 8.73
N ASN A 323 -5.04 -9.17 8.85
CA ASN A 323 -4.61 -8.28 7.77
C ASN A 323 -3.30 -7.59 8.20
N GLU A 324 -2.73 -6.78 7.31
CA GLU A 324 -1.44 -6.06 7.45
C GLU A 324 -1.21 -5.31 8.78
N CYS A 325 -2.23 -5.06 9.60
CA CYS A 325 -2.11 -4.38 10.88
C CYS A 325 -2.83 -5.04 12.05
N ALA A 326 -3.57 -6.13 11.85
CA ALA A 326 -4.47 -6.68 12.86
C ALA A 326 -4.18 -8.14 13.15
N TYR A 327 -4.14 -8.47 14.44
CA TYR A 327 -3.78 -9.78 14.96
C TYR A 327 -4.87 -10.32 15.90
N LYS A 328 -5.15 -11.61 15.79
CA LYS A 328 -6.08 -12.33 16.65
C LYS A 328 -5.44 -13.60 17.19
N ILE A 329 -6.00 -14.16 18.27
CA ILE A 329 -5.65 -15.51 18.69
C ILE A 329 -6.12 -16.51 17.61
N LYS A 330 -5.31 -17.53 17.32
CA LYS A 330 -5.69 -18.56 16.34
C LYS A 330 -6.99 -19.25 16.75
N LYS A 331 -7.86 -19.52 15.77
CA LYS A 331 -9.15 -20.20 15.98
C LYS A 331 -9.05 -21.57 16.64
N GLN A 332 -7.93 -22.30 16.50
CA GLN A 332 -7.77 -23.58 17.22
C GLN A 332 -7.57 -23.39 18.73
N LEU A 333 -7.19 -22.17 19.15
CA LEU A 333 -6.94 -21.75 20.52
C LEU A 333 -8.01 -20.75 20.99
N SER A 334 -9.10 -20.56 20.23
CA SER A 334 -10.05 -19.47 20.48
C SER A 334 -11.05 -19.80 21.57
N GLU A 335 -10.74 -19.39 22.78
CA GLU A 335 -11.73 -18.84 23.71
C GLU A 335 -11.67 -17.31 23.64
N GLU A 336 -12.79 -16.62 23.83
CA GLU A 336 -12.91 -15.15 23.66
C GLU A 336 -11.83 -14.37 24.43
N LEU A 337 -11.35 -14.91 25.55
CA LEU A 337 -10.42 -14.24 26.47
C LEU A 337 -8.94 -14.60 26.25
N ASN A 338 -8.62 -15.49 25.32
CA ASN A 338 -7.26 -16.03 25.18
C ASN A 338 -6.26 -15.03 24.60
N LEU A 339 -6.72 -14.01 23.86
CA LEU A 339 -5.84 -12.95 23.39
C LEU A 339 -5.31 -12.08 24.53
N LEU A 340 -6.13 -11.79 25.55
CA LEU A 340 -5.69 -11.03 26.71
C LEU A 340 -4.66 -11.82 27.53
N ASN A 341 -4.91 -13.11 27.77
CA ASN A 341 -3.92 -13.98 28.38
C ASN A 341 -2.59 -13.99 27.60
N TRP A 342 -2.66 -14.08 26.27
CA TRP A 342 -1.46 -14.00 25.43
C TRP A 342 -0.72 -12.67 25.62
N VAL A 343 -1.43 -11.53 25.68
CA VAL A 343 -0.84 -10.23 25.97
C VAL A 343 -0.15 -10.23 27.33
N ASN A 344 -0.81 -10.75 28.37
CA ASN A 344 -0.25 -10.83 29.71
C ASN A 344 1.03 -11.68 29.76
N THR A 345 0.99 -12.89 29.19
CA THR A 345 2.13 -13.82 29.15
C THR A 345 3.32 -13.25 28.39
N ASN A 346 3.08 -12.47 27.33
CA ASN A 346 4.13 -11.89 26.50
C ASN A 346 4.45 -10.42 26.83
N SER A 347 3.83 -9.84 27.86
CA SER A 347 3.92 -8.40 28.17
C SER A 347 5.37 -7.92 28.38
N SER A 348 6.19 -8.69 29.09
CA SER A 348 7.60 -8.37 29.32
C SER A 348 8.41 -8.41 28.02
N LEU A 349 8.20 -9.42 27.19
CA LEU A 349 8.85 -9.55 25.88
C LEU A 349 8.41 -8.46 24.89
N LEU A 350 7.12 -8.07 24.92
CA LEU A 350 6.59 -6.94 24.15
C LEU A 350 7.22 -5.62 24.60
N SER A 351 7.34 -5.39 25.91
CA SER A 351 7.98 -4.19 26.47
C SER A 351 9.48 -4.12 26.13
N GLU A 352 10.21 -5.24 26.25
CA GLU A 352 11.62 -5.36 25.85
C GLU A 352 11.85 -5.06 24.36
N ASN A 353 10.84 -5.33 23.53
CA ASN A 353 10.82 -5.01 22.10
C ASN A 353 10.10 -3.68 21.81
N GLU A 354 9.97 -2.80 22.79
CA GLU A 354 9.49 -1.41 22.68
C GLU A 354 8.07 -1.27 22.12
N TYR A 355 7.20 -2.24 22.39
CA TYR A 355 5.77 -2.10 22.15
C TYR A 355 5.09 -1.37 23.30
N ILE A 356 4.32 -0.34 22.97
CA ILE A 356 3.37 0.27 23.90
C ILE A 356 2.02 -0.39 23.71
N ILE A 357 1.50 -1.01 24.77
CA ILE A 357 0.14 -1.56 24.77
C ILE A 357 -0.84 -0.46 25.16
N THR A 358 -1.76 -0.14 24.26
CA THR A 358 -2.91 0.73 24.55
C THR A 358 -4.19 -0.09 24.52
N GLN A 359 -5.27 0.43 25.08
CA GLN A 359 -6.54 -0.27 25.09
C GLN A 359 -7.70 0.69 24.85
N ASN A 360 -8.69 0.23 24.08
CA ASN A 360 -9.84 1.04 23.67
C ASN A 360 -11.13 0.24 23.88
N PHE A 361 -11.62 0.28 25.13
CA PHE A 361 -12.86 -0.34 25.55
C PHE A 361 -13.72 0.71 26.26
N HIS A 362 -15.03 0.67 26.04
CA HIS A 362 -15.96 1.68 26.57
C HIS A 362 -16.15 1.60 28.09
N ASP A 363 -16.36 0.40 28.63
CA ASP A 363 -16.86 0.21 30.01
C ASP A 363 -15.90 -0.59 30.92
N LYS A 364 -14.86 -1.20 30.34
CA LYS A 364 -13.92 -2.07 31.06
C LYS A 364 -12.50 -1.62 30.77
N LYS A 365 -11.63 -1.68 31.77
CA LYS A 365 -10.18 -1.58 31.59
C LYS A 365 -9.57 -2.93 31.92
N TYR A 366 -8.85 -3.52 30.98
CA TYR A 366 -8.20 -4.80 31.18
C TYR A 366 -6.78 -4.62 31.69
N PHE A 367 -6.35 -5.53 32.55
CA PHE A 367 -4.98 -5.60 33.01
C PHE A 367 -4.12 -6.31 31.96
N THR A 368 -3.11 -5.63 31.41
CA THR A 368 -2.29 -6.11 30.28
C THR A 368 -0.82 -6.36 30.63
N ASN A 369 -0.46 -6.29 31.92
CA ASN A 369 0.92 -6.48 32.38
C ASN A 369 1.18 -7.95 32.77
N GLU A 370 2.40 -8.25 33.21
CA GLU A 370 2.82 -9.59 33.60
C GLU A 370 2.02 -10.15 34.78
N LEU A 371 1.77 -11.46 34.73
CA LEU A 371 1.11 -12.25 35.76
C LEU A 371 2.12 -13.26 36.31
N SER A 372 2.33 -13.30 37.62
CA SER A 372 3.15 -14.33 38.26
C SER A 372 2.34 -15.12 39.29
N LEU A 373 2.62 -16.42 39.40
CA LEU A 373 2.06 -17.29 40.42
C LEU A 373 3.19 -18.09 41.05
N ASP A 374 3.38 -17.89 42.35
CA ASP A 374 4.43 -18.53 43.14
C ASP A 374 3.81 -19.38 44.24
N PHE A 375 4.37 -20.56 44.46
CA PHE A 375 3.97 -21.46 45.55
C PHE A 375 5.11 -21.69 46.52
N TYR A 376 4.76 -21.67 47.81
CA TYR A 376 5.67 -21.97 48.90
C TYR A 376 5.03 -23.06 49.77
N LEU A 377 5.83 -24.06 50.12
CA LEU A 377 5.43 -25.14 51.02
C LEU A 377 5.99 -24.85 52.41
N GLU A 378 5.13 -24.88 53.42
CA GLU A 378 5.53 -24.82 54.82
C GLU A 378 5.26 -26.19 55.46
N GLU A 379 6.29 -26.79 56.04
CA GLU A 379 6.19 -28.14 56.63
C GLU A 379 5.68 -28.06 58.07
N SER A 380 4.63 -28.84 58.35
CA SER A 380 4.14 -29.13 59.70
C SER A 380 4.28 -30.63 60.01
N ASN A 381 4.19 -31.00 61.29
CA ASN A 381 4.49 -32.37 61.75
C ASN A 381 3.72 -33.45 60.97
N ASP A 382 2.43 -33.22 60.68
CA ASP A 382 1.53 -34.23 60.07
C ASP A 382 0.98 -33.86 58.67
N TRP A 383 1.33 -32.68 58.13
CA TRP A 383 0.77 -32.14 56.88
C TRP A 383 1.67 -31.03 56.29
N PHE A 384 1.47 -30.70 55.01
CA PHE A 384 2.10 -29.55 54.35
C PHE A 384 1.08 -28.43 54.12
N ASP A 385 1.48 -27.19 54.40
CA ASP A 385 0.71 -25.99 54.11
C ASP A 385 1.20 -25.46 52.76
N LEU A 386 0.38 -25.60 51.72
CA LEU A 386 0.65 -24.96 50.43
C LEU A 386 0.09 -23.54 50.46
N LYS A 387 0.99 -22.55 50.43
CA LYS A 387 0.66 -21.12 50.30
C LYS A 387 1.04 -20.67 48.89
N GLY A 388 0.02 -20.31 48.11
CA GLY A 388 0.22 -19.70 46.79
C GLY A 388 0.04 -18.19 46.86
N THR A 389 0.84 -17.45 46.12
CA THR A 389 0.73 -16.00 45.97
C THR A 389 0.68 -15.66 44.49
N VAL A 390 -0.27 -14.83 44.09
CA VAL A 390 -0.39 -14.31 42.73
C VAL A 390 -0.02 -12.84 42.72
N THR A 391 0.80 -12.46 41.76
CA THR A 391 1.19 -11.07 41.53
C THR A 391 0.63 -10.57 40.21
N PHE A 392 -0.11 -9.46 40.28
CA PHE A 392 -0.65 -8.69 39.17
C PHE A 392 -0.02 -7.29 39.18
N GLY A 393 1.18 -7.16 38.61
CA GLY A 393 1.93 -5.90 38.69
C GLY A 393 2.25 -5.55 40.15
N GLU A 394 1.66 -4.47 40.67
CA GLU A 394 1.86 -4.04 42.07
C GLU A 394 0.95 -4.76 43.07
N TYR A 395 -0.06 -5.52 42.61
CA TYR A 395 -1.00 -6.22 43.48
C TYR A 395 -0.53 -7.63 43.78
N THR A 396 -0.32 -7.93 45.05
CA THR A 396 -0.02 -9.28 45.52
C THR A 396 -1.22 -9.81 46.30
N ILE A 397 -1.81 -10.91 45.83
CA ILE A 397 -2.96 -11.54 46.49
C ILE A 397 -2.67 -13.01 46.84
N PRO A 398 -3.18 -13.51 47.97
CA PRO A 398 -3.15 -14.95 48.25
C PRO A 398 -3.90 -15.72 47.17
N PHE A 399 -3.30 -16.77 46.60
CA PHE A 399 -3.91 -17.59 45.56
C PHE A 399 -5.24 -18.22 46.01
N ILE A 400 -5.39 -18.45 47.32
CA ILE A 400 -6.64 -18.94 47.91
C ILE A 400 -7.83 -17.98 47.69
N ALA A 401 -7.59 -16.68 47.50
CA ALA A 401 -8.63 -15.71 47.19
C ALA A 401 -9.32 -16.02 45.85
N LEU A 402 -8.61 -16.68 44.94
CA LEU A 402 -9.12 -17.12 43.64
C LEU A 402 -9.91 -18.44 43.71
N LYS A 403 -10.02 -19.09 44.88
CA LYS A 403 -10.71 -20.39 45.04
C LYS A 403 -12.10 -20.40 44.43
N ASN A 404 -12.93 -19.40 44.73
CA ASN A 404 -14.30 -19.35 44.23
C ASN A 404 -14.36 -19.15 42.72
N HIS A 405 -13.40 -18.43 42.15
CA HIS A 405 -13.27 -18.25 40.71
C HIS A 405 -12.90 -19.59 40.05
N LEU A 406 -11.86 -20.26 40.55
CA LEU A 406 -11.39 -21.56 40.05
C LEU A 406 -12.43 -22.68 40.17
N LEU A 407 -13.21 -22.71 41.24
CA LEU A 407 -14.24 -23.74 41.45
C LEU A 407 -15.52 -23.51 40.63
N ARG A 408 -15.82 -22.25 40.29
CA ARG A 408 -17.03 -21.86 39.53
C ARG A 408 -16.76 -21.58 38.07
N ASP A 409 -15.51 -21.77 37.64
CA ASP A 409 -15.07 -21.49 36.27
C ASP A 409 -15.30 -20.03 35.85
N ILE A 410 -15.06 -19.10 36.78
CA ILE A 410 -15.17 -17.65 36.53
C ILE A 410 -13.77 -17.10 36.26
N ARG A 411 -13.45 -16.85 34.99
CA ARG A 411 -12.12 -16.39 34.56
C ARG A 411 -11.83 -14.92 34.85
N GLU A 412 -12.85 -14.06 34.97
CA GLU A 412 -12.66 -12.64 35.29
C GLU A 412 -12.40 -12.43 36.79
N TYR A 413 -11.39 -11.62 37.12
CA TYR A 413 -11.10 -11.13 38.48
C TYR A 413 -10.86 -9.61 38.45
N VAL A 414 -11.52 -8.87 39.36
CA VAL A 414 -11.40 -7.41 39.43
C VAL A 414 -10.36 -7.02 40.46
N LEU A 415 -9.32 -6.30 40.04
CA LEU A 415 -8.27 -5.78 40.90
C LEU A 415 -8.76 -4.59 41.75
N PRO A 416 -8.05 -4.24 42.84
CA PRO A 416 -8.33 -3.03 43.59
C PRO A 416 -8.28 -1.73 42.75
N SER A 417 -7.54 -1.72 41.64
CA SER A 417 -7.55 -0.61 40.66
C SER A 417 -8.87 -0.46 39.91
N GLY A 418 -9.74 -1.48 39.93
CA GLY A 418 -10.92 -1.60 39.07
C GLY A 418 -10.62 -2.25 37.70
N GLU A 419 -9.37 -2.60 37.42
CA GLU A 419 -9.00 -3.32 36.20
C GLU A 419 -9.46 -4.79 36.26
N VAL A 420 -9.88 -5.31 35.11
CA VAL A 420 -10.29 -6.70 34.95
C VAL A 420 -9.09 -7.52 34.48
N VAL A 421 -8.71 -8.51 35.27
CA VAL A 421 -7.75 -9.54 34.88
C VAL A 421 -8.51 -10.76 34.40
N ILE A 422 -7.99 -11.41 33.36
CA ILE A 422 -8.41 -12.76 32.98
C ILE A 422 -7.39 -13.74 33.56
N LEU A 423 -7.89 -14.67 34.37
CA LEU A 423 -7.07 -15.70 34.95
C LEU A 423 -6.67 -16.73 33.87
N PRO A 424 -5.39 -17.18 33.84
CA PRO A 424 -4.93 -18.22 32.93
C PRO A 424 -5.74 -19.51 33.06
N GLU A 425 -6.18 -20.08 31.93
CA GLU A 425 -6.95 -21.33 31.88
C GLU A 425 -6.19 -22.48 32.55
N GLU A 426 -4.87 -22.53 32.36
CA GLU A 426 -4.00 -23.52 33.00
C GLU A 426 -4.15 -23.55 34.52
N TRP A 427 -4.51 -22.43 35.16
CA TRP A 427 -4.70 -22.39 36.61
C TRP A 427 -5.96 -23.14 37.04
N PHE A 428 -7.01 -23.11 36.21
CA PHE A 428 -8.24 -23.86 36.45
C PHE A 428 -8.00 -25.35 36.29
N GLU A 429 -7.30 -25.75 35.23
CA GLU A 429 -6.96 -27.16 34.99
C GLU A 429 -6.05 -27.73 36.09
N LYS A 430 -4.95 -27.03 36.39
CA LYS A 430 -3.91 -27.52 37.31
C LYS A 430 -4.35 -27.48 38.77
N TYR A 431 -5.10 -26.46 39.20
CA TYR A 431 -5.31 -26.20 40.63
C TYR A 431 -6.76 -26.40 41.12
N SER A 432 -7.76 -26.50 40.24
CA SER A 432 -9.15 -26.76 40.68
C SER A 432 -9.28 -28.07 41.45
N GLY A 433 -8.53 -29.11 41.05
CA GLY A 433 -8.46 -30.39 41.74
C GLY A 433 -7.90 -30.28 43.16
N LEU A 434 -6.87 -29.43 43.35
CA LEU A 434 -6.28 -29.19 44.68
C LEU A 434 -7.31 -28.56 45.64
N PHE A 435 -8.13 -27.63 45.16
CA PHE A 435 -9.17 -26.99 45.97
C PHE A 435 -10.36 -27.91 46.28
N LYS A 436 -10.66 -28.90 45.42
CA LYS A 436 -11.75 -29.87 45.63
C LYS A 436 -11.39 -30.94 46.66
N LEU A 437 -10.12 -31.34 46.73
CA LEU A 437 -9.66 -32.46 47.55
C LEU A 437 -9.17 -32.06 48.95
N ASN A 438 -8.76 -30.80 49.14
CA ASN A 438 -8.10 -30.35 50.36
C ASN A 438 -8.97 -29.39 51.19
N LYS A 439 -8.84 -29.47 52.51
CA LYS A 439 -9.46 -28.48 53.42
C LYS A 439 -8.64 -27.19 53.39
N THR A 440 -9.34 -26.07 53.20
CA THR A 440 -8.77 -24.73 53.30
C THR A 440 -8.86 -24.23 54.74
N GLU A 441 -7.74 -23.85 55.34
CA GLU A 441 -7.68 -23.17 56.65
C GLU A 441 -6.87 -21.88 56.51
N GLY A 442 -7.53 -20.73 56.74
CA GLY A 442 -6.93 -19.41 56.52
C GLY A 442 -6.46 -19.23 55.07
N ASP A 443 -5.22 -18.77 54.91
CA ASP A 443 -4.59 -18.53 53.60
C ASP A 443 -3.83 -19.75 53.02
N SER A 444 -4.06 -20.94 53.58
CA SER A 444 -3.30 -22.15 53.23
C SER A 444 -4.20 -23.33 52.82
N LEU A 445 -3.66 -24.16 51.92
CA LEU A 445 -4.23 -25.46 51.55
C LEU A 445 -3.51 -26.57 52.32
N LYS A 446 -4.26 -27.35 53.12
CA LYS A 446 -3.69 -28.49 53.85
C LYS A 446 -3.53 -29.71 52.95
N ILE A 447 -2.31 -30.17 52.73
CA ILE A 447 -2.02 -31.41 51.99
C ILE A 447 -1.56 -32.48 52.98
N LYS A 448 -2.26 -33.62 53.04
CA LYS A 448 -1.84 -34.75 53.88
C LYS A 448 -0.59 -35.41 53.30
N LYS A 449 0.37 -35.76 54.16
CA LYS A 449 1.54 -36.57 53.79
C LYS A 449 1.03 -37.95 53.32
N HIS A 450 1.08 -38.21 52.01
CA HIS A 450 0.88 -39.56 51.47
C HIS A 450 2.23 -40.27 51.49
N HIS A 451 2.29 -41.44 52.12
CA HIS A 451 3.50 -42.25 52.23
C HIS A 451 3.72 -43.12 51.01
#